data_AF-A0A644W591-F1
#
_entry.id   AF-A0A644W591-F1
#
_cell.length_a   1.000
_cell.length_b   1.000
_cell.length_c   1.000
_cell.angle_alpha   90.00
_cell.angle_beta   90.00
_cell.angle_gamma   90.00
#
_symmetry.space_group_name_H-M   'P 1'
#
loop_
_entity.id
_entity.type
_entity.pdbx_description
1 polymer ?
#
loop_
_entity_poly.entity_id
_entity_poly.type
_entity_poly.pdbx_seq_one_letter_code
_entity_poly.pdbx_strand_id
1 'polypeptide(L)'
;MIKNTNNKKKKKGFTLIELIIVIAIIAILAALAIPKFGEVRKDAALKSDVANAKTIANAATTLLTEDKLDKTKTSYDVDDKTETEAETNPIETYLQNSPKPKSKGYTKYVVTINKETVSVTMTDGTNTVNLFPVAATDVK
;
A
#
# COMPACT_ATOMS: atom_id res chain seq x y z
N MET A 1 -48.82 0.38 -59.59
CA MET A 1 -49.39 0.54 -58.23
C MET A 1 -48.51 -0.25 -57.26
N ILE A 2 -47.70 0.42 -56.44
CA ILE A 2 -46.75 -0.21 -55.51
C ILE A 2 -47.27 0.02 -54.08
N LYS A 3 -47.54 -1.06 -53.33
CA LYS A 3 -47.96 -0.99 -51.92
C LYS A 3 -46.72 -0.98 -51.02
N ASN A 4 -46.49 0.14 -50.33
CA ASN A 4 -45.46 0.26 -49.29
C ASN A 4 -45.97 -0.36 -47.98
N THR A 5 -45.35 -1.46 -47.52
CA THR A 5 -45.70 -2.11 -46.25
C THR A 5 -44.71 -1.69 -45.16
N ASN A 6 -45.06 -0.63 -44.43
CA ASN A 6 -44.31 -0.17 -43.25
C ASN A 6 -44.49 -1.17 -42.09
N ASN A 7 -43.61 -2.15 -42.04
CA ASN A 7 -43.57 -3.16 -40.98
C ASN A 7 -43.01 -2.54 -39.69
N LYS A 8 -43.85 -1.84 -38.92
CA LYS A 8 -43.50 -1.30 -37.59
C LYS A 8 -43.30 -2.46 -36.61
N LYS A 9 -42.09 -3.01 -36.56
CA LYS A 9 -41.68 -3.89 -35.45
C LYS A 9 -41.89 -3.12 -34.15
N LYS A 10 -42.80 -3.60 -33.28
CA LYS A 10 -43.02 -3.02 -31.96
C LYS A 10 -41.70 -3.06 -31.20
N LYS A 11 -41.05 -1.90 -31.01
CA LYS A 11 -39.91 -1.81 -30.11
C LYS A 11 -40.43 -2.06 -28.69
N LYS A 12 -40.03 -3.17 -28.08
CA LYS A 12 -40.27 -3.42 -26.65
C LYS A 12 -39.38 -2.43 -25.89
N GLY A 13 -39.99 -1.46 -25.23
CA GLY A 13 -39.30 -0.56 -24.31
C GLY A 13 -39.07 -1.26 -22.97
N PHE A 14 -38.01 -0.86 -22.27
CA PHE A 14 -37.73 -1.31 -20.91
C PHE A 14 -38.81 -0.79 -19.96
N THR A 15 -39.29 -1.61 -19.04
CA THR A 15 -40.26 -1.18 -18.04
C THR A 15 -39.56 -0.48 -16.88
N LEU A 16 -40.23 0.51 -16.26
CA LEU A 16 -39.67 1.17 -15.07
C LEU A 16 -39.50 0.20 -13.90
N ILE A 17 -40.37 -0.81 -13.80
CA ILE A 17 -40.29 -1.81 -12.74
C ILE A 17 -39.05 -2.71 -12.88
N GLU A 18 -38.67 -3.08 -14.11
CA GLU A 18 -37.42 -3.82 -14.37
C GLU A 18 -36.20 -3.02 -13.89
N LEU A 19 -36.19 -1.70 -14.11
CA LEU A 19 -35.09 -0.85 -13.67
C LEU A 19 -35.03 -0.72 -12.14
N ILE A 20 -36.19 -0.59 -11.49
CA ILE A 20 -36.29 -0.46 -10.03
C ILE A 20 -35.79 -1.73 -9.32
N ILE A 21 -36.12 -2.92 -9.84
CA ILE A 21 -35.65 -4.18 -9.26
C ILE A 21 -34.12 -4.30 -9.38
N VAL A 22 -33.54 -3.88 -10.50
CA VAL A 22 -32.08 -3.93 -10.72
C VAL A 22 -31.34 -3.04 -9.73
N ILE A 23 -31.76 -1.79 -9.54
CA ILE A 23 -31.12 -0.90 -8.56
C ILE A 23 -31.29 -1.40 -7.13
N ALA A 24 -32.42 -2.04 -6.81
CA ALA A 24 -32.65 -2.62 -5.49
C ALA A 24 -31.67 -3.77 -5.18
N ILE A 25 -31.44 -4.66 -6.15
CA ILE A 25 -30.46 -5.75 -6.00
C ILE A 25 -29.04 -5.19 -5.87
N ILE A 26 -28.65 -4.21 -6.70
CA ILE A 26 -27.33 -3.56 -6.62
C ILE A 26 -27.13 -2.90 -5.25
N ALA A 27 -28.16 -2.25 -4.70
CA ALA A 27 -28.10 -1.62 -3.38
C ALA A 27 -27.84 -2.63 -2.26
N ILE A 28 -28.50 -3.80 -2.28
CA ILE A 28 -28.28 -4.87 -1.29
C ILE A 28 -26.85 -5.41 -1.39
N LEU A 29 -26.36 -5.69 -2.60
CA LEU A 29 -24.99 -6.18 -2.80
C LEU A 29 -23.94 -5.15 -2.36
N ALA A 30 -24.15 -3.87 -2.71
CA ALA A 30 -23.26 -2.78 -2.32
C ALA A 30 -23.20 -2.59 -0.80
N ALA A 31 -24.34 -2.69 -0.10
CA ALA A 31 -24.42 -2.56 1.35
C ALA A 31 -23.54 -3.60 2.08
N LEU A 32 -23.45 -4.82 1.56
CA LEU A 32 -22.59 -5.88 2.13
C LEU A 32 -21.12 -5.76 1.72
N ALA A 33 -20.84 -5.28 0.50
CA ALA A 33 -19.49 -5.23 -0.07
C ALA A 33 -18.66 -4.03 0.44
N ILE A 34 -19.27 -2.84 0.54
CA ILE A 34 -18.59 -1.59 0.93
C ILE A 34 -17.85 -1.69 2.27
N PRO A 35 -18.43 -2.19 3.38
CA PRO A 35 -17.74 -2.19 4.67
C PRO A 35 -16.49 -3.09 4.65
N LYS A 36 -16.58 -4.28 4.04
CA LYS A 36 -15.45 -5.23 3.97
C LYS A 36 -14.27 -4.71 3.15
N PHE A 37 -14.55 -3.90 2.12
CA PHE A 37 -13.51 -3.40 1.24
C PHE A 37 -12.53 -2.45 1.94
N GLY A 38 -12.99 -1.73 2.97
CA GLY A 38 -12.13 -0.85 3.76
C GLY A 38 -11.07 -1.60 4.56
N GLU A 39 -11.46 -2.68 5.25
CA GLU A 39 -10.56 -3.52 6.05
C GLU A 39 -9.54 -4.25 5.18
N VAL A 40 -10.00 -4.91 4.12
CA VAL A 40 -9.12 -5.63 3.18
C VAL A 40 -8.05 -4.71 2.59
N ARG A 41 -8.40 -3.45 2.28
CA ARG A 41 -7.43 -2.46 1.80
C ARG A 41 -6.40 -2.07 2.86
N LYS A 42 -6.81 -1.93 4.12
CA LYS A 42 -5.90 -1.61 5.22
C LYS A 42 -4.93 -2.77 5.46
N ASP A 43 -5.43 -4.01 5.50
CA ASP A 43 -4.61 -5.20 5.70
C ASP A 43 -3.63 -5.41 4.55
N ALA A 44 -4.08 -5.20 3.31
CA ALA A 44 -3.20 -5.28 2.14
C ALA A 44 -2.09 -4.21 2.19
N ALA A 45 -2.42 -3.00 2.63
CA ALA A 45 -1.43 -1.93 2.81
C ALA A 45 -0.39 -2.30 3.87
N LEU A 46 -0.83 -2.75 5.06
CA LEU A 46 0.07 -3.16 6.14
C LEU A 46 0.98 -4.33 5.71
N LYS A 47 0.43 -5.34 5.03
CA LYS A 47 1.21 -6.48 4.51
C LYS A 47 2.26 -6.03 3.49
N SER A 48 1.93 -5.07 2.63
CA SER A 48 2.87 -4.46 1.70
C SER A 48 4.00 -3.74 2.45
N ASP A 49 3.65 -2.98 3.51
CA ASP A 49 4.63 -2.25 4.30
C ASP A 49 5.57 -3.17 5.08
N VAL A 50 5.06 -4.28 5.63
CA VAL A 50 5.90 -5.33 6.24
C VAL A 50 6.84 -5.97 5.22
N ALA A 51 6.37 -6.22 3.99
CA ALA A 51 7.23 -6.76 2.92
C ALA A 51 8.33 -5.76 2.52
N ASN A 52 7.98 -4.47 2.37
CA ASN A 52 8.94 -3.41 2.10
C ASN A 52 9.95 -3.28 3.24
N ALA A 53 9.50 -3.33 4.50
CA ALA A 53 10.35 -3.27 5.67
C ALA A 53 11.38 -4.42 5.72
N LYS A 54 10.99 -5.65 5.32
CA LYS A 54 11.94 -6.77 5.18
C LYS A 54 12.99 -6.50 4.11
N THR A 55 12.59 -5.97 2.96
CA THR A 55 13.53 -5.61 1.88
C THR A 55 14.51 -4.53 2.35
N ILE A 56 14.01 -3.50 3.03
CA ILE A 56 14.83 -2.44 3.64
C ILE A 56 15.78 -3.02 4.68
N ALA A 57 15.30 -3.90 5.56
CA ALA A 57 16.11 -4.52 6.61
C ALA A 57 17.24 -5.38 6.02
N ASN A 58 16.97 -6.13 4.95
CA ASN A 58 17.98 -6.89 4.23
C ASN A 58 19.05 -5.98 3.63
N ALA A 59 18.65 -4.87 3.00
CA ALA A 59 19.59 -3.88 2.46
C ALA A 59 20.47 -3.28 3.57
N ALA A 60 19.86 -2.87 4.68
CA ALA A 60 20.58 -2.33 5.83
C ALA A 60 21.54 -3.35 6.45
N THR A 61 21.12 -4.61 6.57
CA THR A 61 21.96 -5.70 7.10
C THR A 61 23.17 -5.94 6.20
N THR A 62 22.97 -6.02 4.87
CA THR A 62 24.08 -6.16 3.92
C THR A 62 25.07 -4.99 4.03
N LEU A 63 24.58 -3.76 4.06
CA LEU A 63 25.43 -2.58 4.17
C LEU A 63 26.17 -2.51 5.52
N LEU A 64 25.54 -2.97 6.60
CA LEU A 64 26.17 -3.10 7.91
C LEU A 64 27.32 -4.12 7.86
N THR A 65 27.13 -5.26 7.21
CA THR A 65 28.17 -6.28 7.04
C THR A 65 29.32 -5.84 6.12
N GLU A 66 29.04 -4.97 5.15
CA GLU A 66 30.03 -4.42 4.23
C GLU A 66 30.78 -3.20 4.82
N ASP A 67 30.49 -2.83 6.07
CA ASP A 67 31.02 -1.63 6.74
C ASP A 67 30.73 -0.32 5.99
N LYS A 68 29.64 -0.29 5.21
CA LYS A 68 29.21 0.85 4.36
C LYS A 68 28.22 1.78 5.05
N LEU A 69 27.89 1.52 6.32
CA LEU A 69 27.05 2.37 7.13
C LEU A 69 27.92 3.16 8.11
N ASP A 70 27.61 4.45 8.26
CA ASP A 70 28.23 5.29 9.27
C ASP A 70 27.92 4.75 10.68
N LYS A 71 28.95 4.26 11.36
CA LYS A 71 28.87 3.69 12.73
C LYS A 71 28.37 4.68 13.78
N THR A 72 28.44 5.97 13.51
CA THR A 72 27.95 7.02 14.41
C THR A 72 26.47 7.31 14.22
N LYS A 73 25.89 6.93 13.07
CA LYS A 73 24.49 7.14 12.72
C LYS A 73 23.69 5.89 13.06
N THR A 74 22.82 5.99 14.06
CA THR A 74 21.97 4.88 14.51
C THR A 74 20.64 4.81 13.76
N SER A 75 20.33 5.79 12.91
CA SER A 75 19.03 5.91 12.24
C SER A 75 19.15 6.43 10.80
N TYR A 76 18.42 5.79 9.88
CA TYR A 76 18.35 6.16 8.46
C TYR A 76 16.90 6.27 8.00
N ASP A 77 16.53 7.43 7.50
CA ASP A 77 15.20 7.67 6.94
C ASP A 77 15.15 7.18 5.48
N VAL A 78 14.18 6.33 5.16
CA VAL A 78 13.91 5.84 3.81
C VAL A 78 12.57 6.40 3.35
N ASP A 79 12.63 7.37 2.45
CA ASP A 79 11.49 8.11 1.89
C ASP A 79 11.75 8.42 0.41
N ASP A 80 11.25 7.55 -0.48
CA ASP A 80 11.05 7.78 -1.94
C ASP A 80 12.06 8.67 -2.66
N LYS A 81 13.34 8.54 -2.32
CA LYS A 81 14.44 9.27 -2.95
C LYS A 81 14.09 10.74 -3.25
N THR A 82 13.55 11.48 -2.29
CA THR A 82 13.46 12.93 -2.49
C THR A 82 14.89 13.47 -2.51
N GLU A 83 15.42 13.65 -3.72
CA GLU A 83 16.74 14.19 -4.01
C GLU A 83 16.84 15.62 -3.46
N THR A 84 17.19 15.74 -2.19
CA THR A 84 17.84 16.95 -1.67
C THR A 84 19.27 16.58 -1.34
N GLU A 85 20.21 17.31 -1.94
CA GLU A 85 21.65 17.05 -2.06
C GLU A 85 22.46 16.95 -0.74
N ALA A 86 21.80 16.72 0.40
CA ALA A 86 22.45 16.57 1.70
C ALA A 86 22.27 15.12 2.19
N GLU A 87 23.31 14.31 1.94
CA GLU A 87 23.46 12.90 2.32
C GLU A 87 22.60 11.90 1.53
N THR A 88 23.17 11.34 0.46
CA THR A 88 22.65 10.11 -0.16
C THR A 88 22.58 9.01 0.90
N ASN A 89 21.37 8.65 1.31
CA ASN A 89 21.19 7.54 2.22
C ASN A 89 21.72 6.25 1.55
N PRO A 90 22.72 5.57 2.13
CA PRO A 90 23.32 4.38 1.53
C PRO A 90 22.30 3.25 1.33
N ILE A 91 21.29 3.16 2.20
CA ILE A 91 20.20 2.19 2.10
C ILE A 91 19.31 2.51 0.88
N GLU A 92 18.95 3.77 0.66
CA GLU A 92 18.15 4.17 -0.50
C GLU A 92 18.88 3.98 -1.82
N THR A 93 20.20 4.22 -1.81
CA THR A 93 21.06 3.98 -2.96
C THR A 93 21.10 2.49 -3.29
N TYR A 94 21.22 1.63 -2.28
CA TYR A 94 21.22 0.18 -2.45
C TYR A 94 19.87 -0.36 -2.97
N LEU A 95 18.75 0.20 -2.48
CA LEU A 95 17.41 -0.29 -2.83
C LEU A 95 16.99 -0.04 -4.27
N GLN A 96 17.70 0.83 -5.02
CA GLN A 96 17.39 1.28 -6.39
C GLN A 96 16.04 2.00 -6.55
N ASN A 97 15.00 1.61 -5.82
CA ASN A 97 13.72 2.28 -5.63
C ASN A 97 13.39 2.28 -4.14
N SER A 98 13.27 3.46 -3.52
CA SER A 98 12.91 3.57 -2.10
C SER A 98 11.39 3.45 -1.95
N PRO A 99 10.86 2.40 -1.29
CA PRO A 99 9.42 2.25 -1.15
C PRO A 99 8.86 3.31 -0.19
N LYS A 100 7.63 3.76 -0.46
CA LYS A 100 6.81 4.54 0.49
C LYS A 100 5.83 3.66 1.26
N PRO A 101 5.54 4.02 2.53
CA PRO A 101 4.37 3.55 3.25
C PRO A 101 3.09 3.55 2.40
N LYS A 102 2.38 2.42 2.42
CA LYS A 102 1.04 2.26 1.82
C LYS A 102 -0.06 2.42 2.87
N SER A 103 0.24 2.16 4.14
CA SER A 103 -0.66 2.42 5.25
C SER A 103 -0.93 3.91 5.38
N LYS A 104 -2.21 4.25 5.51
CA LYS A 104 -2.64 5.65 5.58
C LYS A 104 -2.08 6.34 6.82
N GLY A 105 -1.63 7.58 6.66
CA GLY A 105 -1.17 8.41 7.75
C GLY A 105 0.30 8.19 8.13
N TYR A 106 1.09 7.52 7.29
CA TYR A 106 2.53 7.38 7.46
C TYR A 106 3.26 7.88 6.23
N THR A 107 4.44 8.47 6.41
CA THR A 107 5.14 9.19 5.33
C THR A 107 6.46 8.53 4.96
N LYS A 108 7.18 7.95 5.91
CA LYS A 108 8.51 7.35 5.69
C LYS A 108 8.73 6.08 6.49
N TYR A 109 9.75 5.31 6.08
CA TYR A 109 10.34 4.26 6.90
C TYR A 109 11.58 4.81 7.63
N VAL A 110 11.87 4.26 8.80
CA VAL A 110 13.06 4.58 9.58
C VAL A 110 13.74 3.29 9.96
N VAL A 111 14.98 3.14 9.52
CA VAL A 111 15.86 2.03 9.88
C VAL A 111 16.67 2.42 11.09
N THR A 112 16.57 1.65 12.17
CA THR A 112 17.38 1.85 13.38
C THR A 112 18.34 0.68 13.55
N ILE A 113 19.60 0.99 13.82
CA ILE A 113 20.67 0.01 14.01
C ILE A 113 21.17 0.10 15.44
N ASN A 114 20.96 -0.98 16.20
CA ASN A 114 21.46 -1.12 17.56
C ASN A 114 22.53 -2.20 17.59
N LYS A 115 23.81 -1.79 17.49
CA LYS A 115 24.99 -2.64 17.34
C LYS A 115 24.94 -3.53 16.09
N GLU A 116 24.20 -4.62 16.15
CA GLU A 116 24.05 -5.63 15.07
C GLU A 116 22.59 -5.92 14.73
N THR A 117 21.64 -5.41 15.51
CA THR A 117 20.21 -5.63 15.25
C THR A 117 19.66 -4.48 14.41
N VAL A 118 19.09 -4.82 13.27
CA VAL A 118 18.36 -3.90 12.39
C VAL A 118 16.86 -3.97 12.72
N SER A 119 16.27 -2.81 13.00
CA SER A 119 14.81 -2.66 13.07
C SER A 119 14.32 -1.66 12.04
N VAL A 120 13.15 -1.91 11.46
CA VAL A 120 12.51 -1.00 10.51
C VAL A 120 11.15 -0.63 11.03
N THR A 121 10.95 0.67 11.20
CA THR A 121 9.69 1.28 11.61
C THR A 121 9.13 2.13 10.50
N MET A 122 7.85 2.48 10.61
CA MET A 122 7.18 3.41 9.72
C MET A 122 6.55 4.52 10.56
N THR A 123 6.67 5.77 10.10
CA THR A 123 6.30 6.94 10.91
C THR A 123 5.76 8.10 10.05
N ASP A 124 4.97 8.97 10.68
CA ASP A 124 4.61 10.31 10.22
C ASP A 124 5.34 11.43 11.00
N GLY A 125 6.28 11.08 11.88
CA GLY A 125 6.96 11.97 12.80
C GLY A 125 6.33 12.03 14.20
N THR A 126 5.09 11.56 14.37
CA THR A 126 4.38 11.51 15.67
C THR A 126 4.01 10.07 16.05
N ASN A 127 3.39 9.35 15.13
CA ASN A 127 3.02 7.95 15.25
C ASN A 127 4.12 7.07 14.66
N THR A 128 4.43 5.96 15.33
CA THR A 128 5.45 5.01 14.87
C THR A 128 4.94 3.59 15.02
N VAL A 129 5.13 2.77 14.00
CA VAL A 129 4.81 1.34 14.00
C VAL A 129 6.06 0.55 13.65
N ASN A 130 6.39 -0.44 14.47
CA ASN A 130 7.46 -1.38 14.17
C ASN A 130 7.00 -2.43 13.16
N LEU A 131 7.74 -2.60 12.07
CA LEU A 131 7.42 -3.53 10.99
C LEU A 131 8.46 -4.65 10.85
N PHE A 132 9.67 -4.44 11.36
CA PHE A 132 10.73 -5.45 11.34
C PHE A 132 11.65 -5.33 12.57
N PRO A 133 12.02 -6.45 13.23
CA PRO A 133 11.46 -7.78 13.02
C PRO A 133 9.99 -7.83 13.41
N VAL A 134 9.17 -8.53 12.62
CA VAL A 134 7.75 -8.74 12.94
C VAL A 134 7.70 -9.55 14.22
N ALA A 135 7.04 -9.05 15.27
CA ALA A 135 6.87 -9.84 16.48
C ALA A 135 6.08 -11.11 16.13
N ALA A 136 6.44 -12.26 16.69
CA ALA A 136 5.84 -13.56 16.35
C ALA A 136 4.30 -13.61 16.55
N THR A 137 3.72 -12.63 17.26
CA THR A 137 2.29 -12.46 17.51
C THR A 137 1.50 -11.77 16.40
N ASP A 138 2.14 -11.13 15.42
CA ASP A 138 1.47 -10.35 14.37
C ASP A 138 1.19 -11.18 13.08
N VAL A 139 1.38 -12.50 13.17
CA VAL A 139 1.01 -13.47 12.13
C VAL A 139 -0.35 -14.08 12.49
N LYS A 140 -1.42 -13.30 12.42
CA LYS A 140 -2.80 -13.82 12.38
C LYS A 140 -3.65 -13.04 11.40
#